data_AF-A0A9P6BP40-F1
#
_entry.id   AF-A0A9P6BP40-F1
#
_cell.length_a   1.000
_cell.length_b   1.000
_cell.length_c   1.000
_cell.angle_alpha   90.00
_cell.angle_beta   90.00
_cell.angle_gamma   90.00
#
_symmetry.space_group_name_H-M   'P 1'
#
loop_
_entity.id
_entity.type
_entity.pdbx_description
1 polymer ?
#
loop_
_entity_poly.entity_id
_entity_poly.type
_entity_poly.pdbx_seq_one_letter_code
_entity_poly.pdbx_strand_id
1 'polypeptide(L)'
;MFLHRVLTQSRITSPSSFSTFTTPTSTLFKRTFSTTMAQLQQRQRLVVTRTLPQASQARLDKGFEGIDIIQWKENRTIPRPEFLKMVKGADGILCLLTEKIDAELLDAAGPQLKVVSTMSVGFDHVNVPELESRKIALGITPGVLTEATADTTLLLVLSAARRIRESMDAVVNGGWAEWSPTWLLGTQFTEKTVGIVGLGRIGVAVAKRLKAFGVQKFLYQGTRRKEGSEQEVGGEIEFVDMERLLKESDVICVCCALNDKTKNMFDYNAFSKMKKDVVFVNTARGGIVDQDGLIRALREGKIGSVGLDVTVPEPLPQDSELLKFPNCIVLPHIGSATLETRTAMSEIAINNVLSGIKGERLPFPHDA
;
A
#
# COMPACT_ATOMS: atom_id res chain seq x y z
N MET A 1 -52.58 32.20 44.39
CA MET A 1 -53.79 32.51 43.62
C MET A 1 -54.53 31.19 43.41
N PHE A 2 -55.79 31.17 43.86
CA PHE A 2 -56.85 30.16 43.79
C PHE A 2 -56.67 28.95 42.84
N LEU A 3 -56.80 27.70 43.33
CA LEU A 3 -58.03 26.91 43.58
C LEU A 3 -58.70 26.36 42.30
N HIS A 4 -58.67 25.03 42.10
CA HIS A 4 -59.84 24.11 42.08
C HIS A 4 -59.41 22.72 41.51
N ARG A 5 -59.54 21.58 42.20
CA ARG A 5 -60.76 20.78 42.53
C ARG A 5 -61.51 20.32 41.25
N VAL A 6 -62.02 19.09 41.07
CA VAL A 6 -62.13 17.88 41.90
C VAL A 6 -62.90 16.77 41.11
N LEU A 7 -62.78 15.51 41.56
CA LEU A 7 -63.75 14.36 41.50
C LEU A 7 -64.13 13.78 40.11
N THR A 8 -64.54 12.51 39.93
CA THR A 8 -65.16 11.45 40.78
C THR A 8 -65.08 10.11 39.98
N GLN A 9 -64.77 8.95 40.59
CA GLN A 9 -65.68 7.82 40.97
C GLN A 9 -66.51 7.22 39.81
N SER A 10 -66.88 5.94 39.65
CA SER A 10 -66.90 4.66 40.42
C SER A 10 -67.63 3.66 39.44
N ARG A 11 -67.29 2.37 39.20
CA ARG A 11 -67.35 1.12 40.00
C ARG A 11 -68.38 0.12 39.38
N ILE A 12 -68.19 -1.18 39.71
CA ILE A 12 -69.13 -2.35 39.70
C ILE A 12 -69.50 -2.99 38.33
N THR A 13 -69.64 -4.31 38.08
CA THR A 13 -69.99 -5.54 38.85
C THR A 13 -69.58 -6.84 38.08
N SER A 14 -69.30 -7.93 38.81
CA SER A 14 -69.28 -9.38 38.41
C SER A 14 -70.73 -9.97 38.34
N PRO A 15 -71.08 -11.29 38.09
CA PRO A 15 -70.40 -12.53 38.51
C PRO A 15 -70.57 -13.85 37.68
N SER A 16 -69.89 -14.92 38.17
CA SER A 16 -70.26 -16.35 38.29
C SER A 16 -70.35 -17.30 37.07
N SER A 17 -69.60 -18.42 37.13
CA SER A 17 -70.13 -19.77 37.45
C SER A 17 -69.04 -20.86 37.49
N PHE A 18 -69.22 -21.82 38.39
CA PHE A 18 -68.42 -23.05 38.59
C PHE A 18 -68.91 -24.18 37.66
N SER A 19 -68.01 -25.05 37.18
CA SER A 19 -68.29 -26.48 36.98
C SER A 19 -67.00 -27.30 36.89
N THR A 20 -67.02 -28.44 37.57
CA THR A 20 -65.97 -29.44 37.75
C THR A 20 -65.93 -30.52 36.64
N PHE A 21 -64.85 -31.32 36.65
CA PHE A 21 -64.66 -32.66 36.06
C PHE A 21 -64.38 -32.80 34.56
N THR A 22 -63.14 -33.19 34.22
CA THR A 22 -62.73 -34.56 33.80
C THR A 22 -61.50 -34.48 32.87
N THR A 23 -60.47 -35.24 33.23
CA THR A 23 -59.36 -35.61 32.34
C THR A 23 -59.86 -36.51 31.20
N PRO A 24 -59.32 -36.34 29.99
CA PRO A 24 -58.93 -37.49 29.21
C PRO A 24 -57.47 -37.38 28.76
N THR A 25 -56.75 -38.46 29.04
CA THR A 25 -55.58 -38.93 28.31
C THR A 25 -55.70 -38.67 26.81
N SER A 26 -54.75 -37.96 26.21
CA SER A 26 -54.48 -38.04 24.78
C SER A 26 -52.99 -38.18 24.50
N THR A 27 -52.75 -39.31 23.87
CA THR A 27 -51.52 -39.79 23.24
C THR A 27 -51.10 -38.86 22.09
N LEU A 28 -49.80 -38.89 21.78
CA LEU A 28 -49.16 -38.33 20.58
C LEU A 28 -49.12 -36.79 20.45
N PHE A 29 -48.06 -36.19 21.00
CA PHE A 29 -47.42 -35.02 20.40
C PHE A 29 -45.98 -35.39 19.99
N LYS A 30 -45.83 -36.00 18.81
CA LYS A 30 -44.57 -35.91 18.06
C LYS A 30 -44.49 -34.50 17.47
N ARG A 31 -44.17 -33.51 18.30
CA ARG A 31 -43.77 -32.18 17.84
C ARG A 31 -42.25 -32.17 17.68
N THR A 32 -41.83 -32.24 16.42
CA THR A 32 -40.75 -31.40 15.87
C THR A 32 -39.63 -31.01 16.83
N PHE A 33 -38.76 -31.97 17.16
CA PHE A 33 -37.37 -31.70 17.58
C PHE A 33 -36.43 -31.92 16.40
N SER A 34 -36.72 -31.27 15.26
CA SER A 34 -35.93 -31.45 14.03
C SER A 34 -35.83 -30.17 13.21
N THR A 35 -35.40 -29.07 13.85
CA THR A 35 -34.75 -27.91 13.16
C THR A 35 -34.22 -26.90 14.17
N THR A 36 -33.17 -27.26 14.92
CA THR A 36 -32.28 -26.29 15.60
C THR A 36 -30.85 -26.84 15.73
N MET A 37 -30.44 -27.67 14.76
CA MET A 37 -29.08 -28.17 14.58
C MET A 37 -28.62 -28.03 13.11
N ALA A 38 -29.39 -27.32 12.27
CA ALA A 38 -29.04 -27.01 10.89
C ALA A 38 -28.86 -25.49 10.77
N GLN A 39 -27.68 -25.10 10.30
CA GLN A 39 -27.11 -23.74 10.27
C GLN A 39 -26.53 -23.24 11.60
N LEU A 40 -25.59 -24.00 12.18
CA LEU A 40 -24.30 -23.35 12.48
C LEU A 40 -23.73 -22.93 11.13
N GLN A 41 -24.16 -21.78 10.63
CA GLN A 41 -23.61 -21.21 9.41
C GLN A 41 -22.14 -20.98 9.73
N GLN A 42 -21.27 -21.84 9.18
CA GLN A 42 -19.85 -21.81 9.45
C GLN A 42 -19.36 -20.39 9.12
N ARG A 43 -19.04 -19.63 10.18
CA ARG A 43 -18.66 -18.22 10.04
C ARG A 43 -17.39 -18.15 9.23
N GLN A 44 -17.39 -17.27 8.25
CA GLN A 44 -16.24 -17.13 7.35
C GLN A 44 -15.12 -16.44 8.09
N ARG A 45 -13.88 -16.86 7.87
CA ARG A 45 -12.73 -16.35 8.63
C ARG A 45 -11.93 -15.35 7.80
N LEU A 46 -11.82 -14.13 8.31
CA LEU A 46 -10.97 -13.07 7.74
C LEU A 46 -9.72 -12.90 8.60
N VAL A 47 -8.55 -13.01 7.98
CA VAL A 47 -7.25 -12.70 8.61
C VAL A 47 -6.78 -11.32 8.18
N VAL A 48 -6.46 -10.46 9.14
CA VAL A 48 -5.93 -9.09 8.89
C VAL A 48 -4.54 -8.96 9.52
N THR A 49 -3.52 -8.64 8.72
CA THR A 49 -2.11 -8.70 9.18
C THR A 49 -1.60 -7.44 9.90
N ARG A 50 -2.43 -6.40 10.04
CA ARG A 50 -2.07 -5.12 10.67
C ARG A 50 -3.28 -4.40 11.26
N THR A 51 -3.05 -3.57 12.28
CA THR A 51 -3.94 -2.46 12.64
C THR A 51 -4.04 -1.44 11.50
N LEU A 52 -5.26 -1.04 11.14
CA LEU A 52 -5.52 -0.10 10.04
C LEU A 52 -5.65 1.36 10.57
N PRO A 53 -5.66 2.38 9.69
CA PRO A 53 -6.00 3.74 10.07
C PRO A 53 -7.34 3.80 10.81
N GLN A 54 -7.49 4.74 11.75
CA GLN A 54 -8.58 4.78 12.73
C GLN A 54 -9.98 4.57 12.12
N ALA A 55 -10.29 5.25 11.02
CA ALA A 55 -11.59 5.13 10.35
C ALA A 55 -11.87 3.71 9.84
N SER A 56 -10.89 3.10 9.17
CA SER A 56 -11.00 1.72 8.67
C SER A 56 -10.93 0.68 9.78
N GLN A 57 -10.13 0.93 10.82
CA GLN A 57 -10.07 0.07 11.99
C GLN A 57 -11.42 0.02 12.72
N ALA A 58 -12.12 1.15 12.84
CA ALA A 58 -13.45 1.19 13.42
C ALA A 58 -14.47 0.32 12.66
N ARG A 59 -14.31 0.16 11.33
CA ARG A 59 -15.13 -0.79 10.55
C ARG A 59 -14.81 -2.24 10.90
N LEU A 60 -13.53 -2.59 11.05
CA LEU A 60 -13.12 -3.94 11.48
C LEU A 60 -13.63 -4.24 12.90
N ASP A 61 -13.50 -3.28 13.83
CA ASP A 61 -13.92 -3.44 15.23
C ASP A 61 -15.44 -3.60 15.37
N LYS A 62 -16.23 -2.94 14.50
CA LYS A 62 -17.68 -3.14 14.41
C LYS A 62 -18.05 -4.54 13.93
N GLY A 63 -17.16 -5.19 13.18
CA GLY A 63 -17.37 -6.51 12.59
C GLY A 63 -18.31 -6.51 11.38
N PHE A 64 -18.41 -7.67 10.75
CA PHE A 64 -19.30 -7.92 9.62
C PHE A 64 -20.13 -9.17 9.89
N GLU A 65 -21.38 -9.17 9.47
CA GLU A 65 -22.29 -10.30 9.68
C GLU A 65 -21.72 -11.58 9.06
N GLY A 66 -21.71 -12.67 9.83
CA GLY A 66 -21.21 -13.97 9.38
C GLY A 66 -19.69 -14.08 9.22
N ILE A 67 -18.91 -13.05 9.59
CA ILE A 67 -17.45 -13.05 9.46
C ILE A 67 -16.78 -12.98 10.85
N ASP A 68 -15.82 -13.86 11.08
CA ASP A 68 -14.92 -13.85 12.22
C ASP A 68 -13.57 -13.25 11.81
N ILE A 69 -13.22 -12.12 12.43
CA ILE A 69 -11.98 -11.39 12.13
C ILE A 69 -10.91 -11.79 13.14
N ILE A 70 -9.78 -12.26 12.62
CA ILE A 70 -8.56 -12.46 13.40
C ILE A 70 -7.55 -11.44 12.91
N GLN A 71 -7.07 -10.60 13.82
CA GLN A 71 -6.19 -9.48 13.49
C GLN A 71 -4.88 -9.55 14.25
N TRP A 72 -3.77 -9.36 13.53
CA TRP A 72 -2.47 -9.09 14.11
C TRP A 72 -2.38 -7.61 14.51
N LYS A 73 -2.36 -7.34 15.81
CA LYS A 73 -2.46 -5.98 16.38
C LYS A 73 -1.11 -5.31 16.66
N GLU A 74 0.00 -6.00 16.45
CA GLU A 74 1.33 -5.41 16.68
C GLU A 74 1.76 -4.52 15.50
N ASN A 75 2.56 -3.48 15.80
CA ASN A 75 3.11 -2.58 14.79
C ASN A 75 4.41 -3.11 14.17
N ARG A 76 4.41 -4.39 13.73
CA ARG A 76 5.53 -5.04 13.04
C ARG A 76 5.08 -6.24 12.20
N THR A 77 5.75 -6.51 11.08
CA THR A 77 5.48 -7.68 10.21
C THR A 77 5.20 -8.94 11.02
N ILE A 78 4.12 -9.65 10.70
CA ILE A 78 3.76 -10.88 11.40
C ILE A 78 4.88 -11.91 11.19
N PRO A 79 5.46 -12.51 12.25
CA PRO A 79 6.46 -13.54 12.08
C PRO A 79 5.91 -14.72 11.29
N ARG A 80 6.71 -15.28 10.36
CA ARG A 80 6.26 -16.34 9.46
C ARG A 80 5.59 -17.53 10.17
N PRO A 81 6.14 -18.10 11.27
CA PRO A 81 5.48 -19.20 11.98
C PRO A 81 4.12 -18.83 12.57
N GLU A 82 3.96 -17.58 13.03
CA GLU A 82 2.68 -17.09 13.55
C GLU A 82 1.69 -16.84 12.42
N PHE A 83 2.17 -16.34 11.27
CA PHE A 83 1.31 -16.14 10.11
C PHE A 83 0.75 -17.47 9.59
N LEU A 84 1.59 -18.50 9.46
CA LEU A 84 1.18 -19.85 9.07
C LEU A 84 0.14 -20.47 10.02
N LYS A 85 0.22 -20.19 11.33
CA LYS A 85 -0.80 -20.62 12.30
C LYS A 85 -2.10 -19.82 12.13
N MET A 86 -1.98 -18.50 11.96
CA MET A 86 -3.09 -17.57 11.90
C MET A 86 -3.96 -17.74 10.65
N VAL A 87 -3.37 -18.13 9.51
CA VAL A 87 -4.11 -18.30 8.25
C VAL A 87 -4.92 -19.60 8.15
N LYS A 88 -4.65 -20.60 8.99
CA LYS A 88 -5.38 -21.89 8.97
C LYS A 88 -6.88 -21.67 9.05
N GLY A 89 -7.62 -22.15 8.05
CA GLY A 89 -9.07 -22.00 8.03
C GLY A 89 -9.57 -20.66 7.51
N ALA A 90 -8.71 -19.76 6.99
CA ALA A 90 -9.13 -18.47 6.46
C ALA A 90 -9.91 -18.62 5.14
N ASP A 91 -11.00 -17.86 4.99
CA ASP A 91 -11.71 -17.61 3.73
C ASP A 91 -11.13 -16.41 2.98
N GLY A 92 -10.56 -15.45 3.71
CA GLY A 92 -9.92 -14.26 3.13
C GLY A 92 -8.77 -13.74 3.95
N ILE A 93 -7.78 -13.15 3.27
CA ILE A 93 -6.61 -12.51 3.88
C ILE A 93 -6.57 -11.06 3.43
N LEU A 94 -6.52 -10.12 4.38
CA LEU A 94 -6.12 -8.73 4.15
C LEU A 94 -4.68 -8.57 4.65
N CYS A 95 -3.75 -8.39 3.72
CA CYS A 95 -2.32 -8.25 4.01
C CYS A 95 -1.73 -6.92 3.57
N LEU A 96 -0.48 -6.65 3.96
CA LEU A 96 0.33 -5.55 3.46
C LEU A 96 1.44 -6.07 2.54
N LEU A 97 2.19 -5.15 1.93
CA LEU A 97 3.36 -5.45 1.12
C LEU A 97 4.50 -6.18 1.87
N THR A 98 4.45 -6.19 3.20
CA THR A 98 5.47 -6.80 4.07
C THR A 98 5.31 -8.31 4.22
N GLU A 99 4.14 -8.87 3.89
CA GLU A 99 3.85 -10.29 4.05
C GLU A 99 4.01 -11.05 2.74
N LYS A 100 4.89 -12.05 2.70
CA LYS A 100 5.05 -12.92 1.54
C LYS A 100 3.90 -13.93 1.43
N ILE A 101 3.16 -13.87 0.32
CA ILE A 101 2.05 -14.77 0.00
C ILE A 101 2.54 -15.78 -1.05
N ASP A 102 3.07 -16.92 -0.58
CA ASP A 102 3.61 -18.01 -1.41
C ASP A 102 2.91 -19.34 -1.11
N ALA A 103 3.30 -20.40 -1.83
CA ALA A 103 2.65 -21.71 -1.78
C ALA A 103 2.50 -22.26 -0.34
N GLU A 104 3.55 -22.16 0.49
CA GLU A 104 3.50 -22.62 1.89
C GLU A 104 2.41 -21.91 2.71
N LEU A 105 2.22 -20.60 2.51
CA LEU A 105 1.16 -19.86 3.21
C LEU A 105 -0.21 -20.27 2.70
N LEU A 106 -0.35 -20.45 1.38
CA LEU A 106 -1.60 -20.85 0.76
C LEU A 106 -2.00 -22.28 1.17
N ASP A 107 -1.03 -23.18 1.30
CA ASP A 107 -1.22 -24.54 1.84
C ASP A 107 -1.65 -24.50 3.31
N ALA A 108 -0.98 -23.67 4.12
CA ALA A 108 -1.35 -23.49 5.52
C ALA A 108 -2.74 -22.88 5.68
N ALA A 109 -3.15 -21.98 4.78
CA ALA A 109 -4.50 -21.42 4.81
C ALA A 109 -5.55 -22.51 4.58
N GLY A 110 -5.38 -23.31 3.53
CA GLY A 110 -6.28 -24.41 3.17
C GLY A 110 -7.18 -24.10 1.97
N PRO A 111 -7.90 -25.11 1.45
CA PRO A 111 -8.64 -25.02 0.18
C PRO A 111 -9.85 -24.08 0.19
N GLN A 112 -10.29 -23.62 1.36
CA GLN A 112 -11.41 -22.69 1.51
C GLN A 112 -11.03 -21.21 1.31
N LEU A 113 -9.74 -20.88 1.19
CA LEU A 113 -9.28 -19.52 0.92
C LEU A 113 -9.80 -19.07 -0.46
N LYS A 114 -10.53 -17.94 -0.50
CA LYS A 114 -11.17 -17.40 -1.72
C LYS A 114 -10.49 -16.14 -2.23
N VAL A 115 -9.90 -15.35 -1.34
CA VAL A 115 -9.37 -14.04 -1.68
C VAL A 115 -8.15 -13.63 -0.84
N VAL A 116 -7.19 -13.01 -1.50
CA VAL A 116 -6.13 -12.22 -0.88
C VAL A 116 -6.32 -10.77 -1.32
N SER A 117 -6.43 -9.85 -0.36
CA SER A 117 -6.52 -8.42 -0.60
C SER A 117 -5.30 -7.75 0.00
N THR A 118 -4.40 -7.27 -0.85
CA THR A 118 -3.22 -6.54 -0.38
C THR A 118 -3.52 -5.04 -0.35
N MET A 119 -3.20 -4.39 0.77
CA MET A 119 -3.26 -2.93 0.90
C MET A 119 -2.03 -2.28 0.23
N SER A 120 -1.87 -2.56 -1.06
CA SER A 120 -0.76 -2.07 -1.90
C SER A 120 -1.14 -2.09 -3.38
N VAL A 121 -0.40 -1.34 -4.20
CA VAL A 121 -0.48 -1.42 -5.68
C VAL A 121 0.50 -2.42 -6.24
N GLY A 122 1.76 -2.39 -5.77
CA GLY A 122 2.71 -3.46 -6.09
C GLY A 122 2.30 -4.74 -5.37
N PHE A 123 2.44 -5.87 -6.07
CA PHE A 123 2.06 -7.20 -5.61
C PHE A 123 3.19 -8.22 -5.83
N ASP A 124 4.44 -7.75 -5.90
CA ASP A 124 5.65 -8.57 -6.05
C ASP A 124 5.90 -9.53 -4.87
N HIS A 125 5.29 -9.25 -3.71
CA HIS A 125 5.25 -10.11 -2.53
C HIS A 125 4.24 -11.27 -2.62
N VAL A 126 3.47 -11.34 -3.72
CA VAL A 126 2.40 -12.32 -3.93
C VAL A 126 2.72 -13.23 -5.12
N ASN A 127 2.66 -14.54 -4.90
CA ASN A 127 2.76 -15.52 -5.98
C ASN A 127 1.41 -15.61 -6.73
N VAL A 128 1.25 -14.77 -7.76
CA VAL A 128 0.03 -14.70 -8.59
C VAL A 128 -0.26 -16.03 -9.30
N PRO A 129 0.71 -16.72 -9.95
CA PRO A 129 0.45 -18.02 -10.55
C PRO A 129 -0.12 -19.07 -9.57
N GLU A 130 0.36 -19.09 -8.33
CA GLU A 130 -0.19 -19.97 -7.29
C GLU A 130 -1.65 -19.62 -6.95
N LEU A 131 -1.96 -18.34 -6.78
CA LEU A 131 -3.34 -17.88 -6.54
C LEU A 131 -4.28 -18.29 -7.68
N GLU A 132 -3.87 -18.06 -8.93
CA GLU A 132 -4.66 -18.40 -10.13
C GLU A 132 -4.92 -19.90 -10.22
N SER A 133 -3.88 -20.73 -9.99
CA SER A 133 -4.03 -22.21 -10.01
C SER A 133 -5.02 -22.73 -8.97
N ARG A 134 -5.14 -22.01 -7.85
CA ARG A 134 -6.04 -22.30 -6.73
C ARG A 134 -7.38 -21.56 -6.83
N LYS A 135 -7.60 -20.76 -7.88
CA LYS A 135 -8.79 -19.90 -8.10
C LYS A 135 -9.05 -18.91 -6.95
N ILE A 136 -7.96 -18.37 -6.39
CA ILE A 136 -8.01 -17.37 -5.32
C ILE A 136 -7.90 -15.99 -5.95
N ALA A 137 -8.85 -15.11 -5.68
CA ALA A 137 -8.83 -13.75 -6.22
C ALA A 137 -7.77 -12.87 -5.54
N LEU A 138 -7.14 -11.97 -6.29
CA LEU A 138 -6.20 -10.97 -5.77
C LEU A 138 -6.76 -9.55 -5.93
N GLY A 139 -6.94 -8.86 -4.80
CA GLY A 139 -7.31 -7.45 -4.74
C GLY A 139 -6.12 -6.55 -4.41
N ILE A 140 -6.07 -5.37 -5.04
CA ILE A 140 -5.05 -4.34 -4.86
C ILE A 140 -5.69 -2.96 -4.64
N THR A 141 -4.88 -1.91 -4.42
CA THR A 141 -5.36 -0.53 -4.16
C THR A 141 -4.92 0.51 -5.21
N PRO A 142 -5.23 0.33 -6.51
CA PRO A 142 -4.77 1.21 -7.59
C PRO A 142 -5.40 2.62 -7.49
N GLY A 143 -4.70 3.61 -8.04
CA GLY A 143 -5.19 4.98 -8.16
C GLY A 143 -5.08 5.81 -6.88
N VAL A 144 -5.59 5.33 -5.75
CA VAL A 144 -5.75 6.12 -4.50
C VAL A 144 -4.45 6.63 -3.86
N LEU A 145 -3.31 6.03 -4.19
CA LEU A 145 -1.99 6.41 -3.68
C LEU A 145 -1.13 7.20 -4.67
N THR A 146 -1.66 7.49 -5.86
CA THR A 146 -0.90 8.10 -6.95
C THR A 146 -0.32 9.45 -6.55
N GLU A 147 -1.17 10.33 -6.01
CA GLU A 147 -0.77 11.70 -5.67
C GLU A 147 0.27 11.72 -4.53
N ALA A 148 0.01 11.02 -3.42
CA ALA A 148 0.94 10.93 -2.29
C ALA A 148 2.31 10.37 -2.71
N THR A 149 2.33 9.35 -3.57
CA THR A 149 3.59 8.73 -4.02
C THR A 149 4.35 9.66 -4.97
N ALA A 150 3.63 10.40 -5.83
CA ALA A 150 4.23 11.42 -6.68
C ALA A 150 4.81 12.58 -5.84
N ASP A 151 4.10 13.01 -4.80
CA ASP A 151 4.57 14.05 -3.86
C ASP A 151 5.85 13.60 -3.13
N THR A 152 5.89 12.36 -2.64
CA THR A 152 7.09 11.78 -2.01
C THR A 152 8.26 11.67 -3.00
N THR A 153 7.98 11.32 -4.26
CA THR A 153 9.01 11.28 -5.30
C THR A 153 9.60 12.68 -5.53
N LEU A 154 8.75 13.71 -5.61
CA LEU A 154 9.21 15.10 -5.73
C LEU A 154 9.96 15.58 -4.50
N LEU A 155 9.52 15.21 -3.30
CA LEU A 155 10.24 15.47 -2.06
C LEU A 155 11.67 14.93 -2.15
N LEU A 156 11.86 13.69 -2.58
CA LEU A 156 13.19 13.09 -2.75
C LEU A 156 14.00 13.77 -3.85
N VAL A 157 13.39 14.08 -5.00
CA VAL A 157 14.06 14.80 -6.10
C VAL A 157 14.57 16.16 -5.61
N LEU A 158 13.73 16.95 -4.95
CA LEU A 158 14.09 18.26 -4.38
C LEU A 158 15.15 18.11 -3.29
N SER A 159 14.98 17.14 -2.39
CA SER A 159 15.87 16.95 -1.24
C SER A 159 17.28 16.55 -1.68
N ALA A 160 17.38 15.65 -2.66
CA ALA A 160 18.64 15.22 -3.24
C ALA A 160 19.30 16.36 -4.04
N ALA A 161 18.55 16.98 -4.96
CA ALA A 161 19.05 18.07 -5.80
C ALA A 161 19.52 19.30 -5.01
N ARG A 162 18.89 19.58 -3.86
CA ARG A 162 19.16 20.75 -3.01
C ARG A 162 19.95 20.41 -1.74
N ARG A 163 20.53 19.20 -1.66
CA ARG A 163 21.45 18.79 -0.58
C ARG A 163 20.85 18.99 0.81
N ILE A 164 19.57 18.67 0.97
CA ILE A 164 18.81 18.95 2.20
C ILE A 164 19.40 18.21 3.40
N ARG A 165 19.80 16.95 3.23
CA ARG A 165 20.44 16.17 4.30
C ARG A 165 21.69 16.87 4.85
N GLU A 166 22.63 17.19 3.97
CA GLU A 166 23.87 17.89 4.33
C GLU A 166 23.58 19.25 4.99
N SER A 167 22.58 19.96 4.47
CA SER A 167 22.17 21.26 5.00
C SER A 167 21.62 21.14 6.42
N MET A 168 20.76 20.15 6.69
CA MET A 168 20.24 19.89 8.03
C MET A 168 21.33 19.43 8.98
N ASP A 169 22.20 18.51 8.54
CA ASP A 169 23.33 18.01 9.34
C ASP A 169 24.28 19.16 9.73
N ALA A 170 24.55 20.11 8.83
CA ALA A 170 25.39 21.26 9.13
C ALA A 170 24.79 22.16 10.23
N VAL A 171 23.47 22.36 10.22
CA VAL A 171 22.79 23.14 11.27
C VAL A 171 22.85 22.42 12.62
N VAL A 172 22.49 21.14 12.65
CA VAL A 172 22.42 20.36 13.89
C VAL A 172 23.80 20.14 14.52
N ASN A 173 24.82 19.94 13.70
CA ASN A 173 26.19 19.66 14.17
C ASN A 173 27.02 20.94 14.39
N GLY A 174 26.43 22.13 14.28
CA GLY A 174 27.15 23.40 14.48
C GLY A 174 28.14 23.77 13.36
N GLY A 175 28.04 23.12 12.19
CA GLY A 175 28.84 23.43 11.01
C GLY A 175 28.36 24.66 10.23
N TRP A 176 27.18 25.19 10.58
CA TRP A 176 26.67 26.42 10.00
C TRP A 176 27.37 27.65 10.61
N ALA A 177 28.23 28.29 9.82
CA ALA A 177 28.82 29.59 10.11
C ALA A 177 27.93 30.72 9.55
N GLU A 178 28.44 31.52 8.61
CA GLU A 178 27.66 32.57 7.93
C GLU A 178 27.15 32.11 6.56
N TRP A 179 26.27 32.91 5.95
CA TRP A 179 25.87 32.68 4.57
C TRP A 179 27.08 32.78 3.63
N SER A 180 27.22 31.81 2.72
CA SER A 180 28.32 31.77 1.76
C SER A 180 27.78 31.50 0.34
N PRO A 181 28.25 32.24 -0.68
CA PRO A 181 27.82 32.05 -2.06
C PRO A 181 28.33 30.75 -2.70
N THR A 182 29.21 30.01 -2.02
CA THR A 182 29.88 28.80 -2.56
C THR A 182 29.61 27.54 -1.74
N TRP A 183 28.84 27.66 -0.65
CA TRP A 183 28.60 26.55 0.26
C TRP A 183 27.26 25.88 -0.03
N LEU A 184 27.24 24.54 0.05
CA LEU A 184 26.05 23.69 -0.16
C LEU A 184 25.27 23.98 -1.46
N LEU A 185 25.98 24.33 -2.53
CA LEU A 185 25.39 24.52 -3.85
C LEU A 185 24.75 23.20 -4.34
N GLY A 186 23.49 23.29 -4.74
CA GLY A 186 22.72 22.23 -5.38
C GLY A 186 22.39 22.58 -6.83
N THR A 187 21.47 21.83 -7.44
CA THR A 187 20.98 22.09 -8.81
C THR A 187 19.53 22.52 -8.83
N GLN A 188 19.18 23.39 -9.78
CA GLN A 188 17.81 23.69 -10.16
C GLN A 188 17.35 22.81 -11.34
N PHE A 189 16.05 22.78 -11.61
CA PHE A 189 15.44 21.94 -12.67
C PHE A 189 15.11 22.69 -13.96
N THR A 190 15.19 24.01 -13.94
CA THR A 190 14.99 24.84 -15.14
C THR A 190 15.96 24.40 -16.23
N GLU A 191 15.43 24.18 -17.43
CA GLU A 191 16.17 23.71 -18.61
C GLU A 191 16.83 22.33 -18.48
N LYS A 192 16.44 21.53 -17.47
CA LYS A 192 16.94 20.15 -17.30
C LYS A 192 16.11 19.14 -18.08
N THR A 193 16.72 17.99 -18.32
CA THR A 193 16.07 16.79 -18.84
C THR A 193 15.73 15.82 -17.71
N VAL A 194 14.48 15.36 -17.65
CA VAL A 194 14.01 14.38 -16.65
C VAL A 194 13.70 13.05 -17.33
N GLY A 195 14.35 11.98 -16.89
CA GLY A 195 14.08 10.61 -17.29
C GLY A 195 13.12 9.91 -16.32
N ILE A 196 12.04 9.31 -16.83
CA ILE A 196 11.08 8.54 -16.03
C ILE A 196 11.11 7.09 -16.47
N VAL A 197 11.51 6.18 -15.59
CA VAL A 197 11.44 4.74 -15.84
C VAL A 197 10.10 4.23 -15.35
N GLY A 198 9.18 3.97 -16.29
CA GLY A 198 7.80 3.59 -16.01
C GLY A 198 6.83 4.77 -16.01
N LEU A 199 6.32 5.14 -17.19
CA LEU A 199 5.26 6.14 -17.34
C LEU A 199 3.87 5.53 -17.04
N GLY A 200 3.68 5.08 -15.80
CA GLY A 200 2.37 4.69 -15.25
C GLY A 200 1.63 5.88 -14.64
N ARG A 201 0.56 5.64 -13.88
CA ARG A 201 -0.20 6.70 -13.17
C ARG A 201 0.71 7.57 -12.30
N ILE A 202 1.60 6.95 -11.52
CA ILE A 202 2.58 7.65 -10.67
C ILE A 202 3.59 8.42 -11.53
N GLY A 203 4.17 7.80 -12.57
CA GLY A 203 5.12 8.47 -13.46
C GLY A 203 4.52 9.70 -14.17
N VAL A 204 3.26 9.62 -14.62
CA VAL A 204 2.52 10.77 -15.18
C VAL A 204 2.33 11.87 -14.14
N ALA A 205 1.91 11.52 -12.92
CA ALA A 205 1.73 12.47 -11.83
C ALA A 205 3.04 13.17 -11.42
N VAL A 206 4.16 12.44 -11.42
CA VAL A 206 5.52 12.98 -11.20
C VAL A 206 5.90 13.95 -12.33
N ALA A 207 5.73 13.57 -13.59
CA ALA A 207 6.04 14.41 -14.74
C ALA A 207 5.25 15.73 -14.72
N LYS A 208 3.94 15.66 -14.47
CA LYS A 208 3.05 16.82 -14.39
C LYS A 208 3.53 17.83 -13.35
N ARG A 209 3.97 17.37 -12.19
CA ARG A 209 4.47 18.25 -11.12
C ARG A 209 5.84 18.82 -11.45
N LEU A 210 6.78 18.01 -11.95
CA LEU A 210 8.12 18.47 -12.34
C LEU A 210 8.08 19.50 -13.47
N LYS A 211 7.06 19.44 -14.34
CA LYS A 211 6.85 20.44 -15.40
C LYS A 211 6.70 21.86 -14.84
N ALA A 212 6.09 22.01 -13.67
CA ALA A 212 5.94 23.31 -13.02
C ALA A 212 7.28 23.92 -12.57
N PHE A 213 8.36 23.14 -12.52
CA PHE A 213 9.72 23.60 -12.17
C PHE A 213 10.54 24.05 -13.39
N GLY A 214 9.94 24.17 -14.57
CA GLY A 214 10.62 24.66 -15.78
C GLY A 214 11.52 23.62 -16.46
N VAL A 215 11.25 22.33 -16.25
CA VAL A 215 11.91 21.24 -16.98
C VAL A 215 11.73 21.42 -18.48
N GLN A 216 12.81 21.32 -19.25
CA GLN A 216 12.78 21.50 -20.70
C GLN A 216 12.21 20.26 -21.40
N LYS A 217 12.73 19.09 -21.04
CA LYS A 217 12.42 17.84 -21.75
C LYS A 217 12.16 16.70 -20.78
N PHE A 218 11.16 15.90 -21.08
CA PHE A 218 10.93 14.61 -20.44
C PHE A 218 11.32 13.47 -21.37
N LEU A 219 12.04 12.50 -20.83
CA LEU A 219 12.30 11.21 -21.44
C LEU A 219 11.57 10.16 -20.63
N TYR A 220 11.08 9.11 -21.27
CA TYR A 220 10.59 7.96 -20.52
C TYR A 220 10.91 6.63 -21.20
N GLN A 221 11.06 5.63 -20.35
CA GLN A 221 11.26 4.24 -20.75
C GLN A 221 10.13 3.38 -20.16
N GLY A 222 9.77 2.33 -20.90
CA GLY A 222 8.82 1.30 -20.49
C GLY A 222 8.81 0.15 -21.49
N THR A 223 7.89 -0.79 -21.30
CA THR A 223 7.74 -1.95 -22.19
C THR A 223 7.22 -1.59 -23.59
N ARG A 224 6.53 -0.45 -23.71
CA ARG A 224 6.01 0.10 -24.97
C ARG A 224 5.73 1.59 -24.79
N ARG A 225 5.62 2.30 -25.91
CA ARG A 225 5.12 3.68 -25.97
C ARG A 225 3.69 3.76 -25.43
N LYS A 226 3.37 4.85 -24.73
CA LYS A 226 2.06 5.12 -24.12
C LYS A 226 1.55 6.51 -24.51
N GLU A 227 1.00 6.62 -25.72
CA GLU A 227 0.53 7.89 -26.28
C GLU A 227 -0.50 8.60 -25.37
N GLY A 228 -1.42 7.86 -24.76
CA GLY A 228 -2.37 8.45 -23.80
C GLY A 228 -1.68 9.08 -22.57
N SER A 229 -0.64 8.43 -22.04
CA SER A 229 0.15 8.98 -20.93
C SER A 229 1.01 10.17 -21.37
N GLU A 230 1.54 10.16 -22.61
CA GLU A 230 2.25 11.32 -23.19
C GLU A 230 1.32 12.53 -23.30
N GLN A 231 0.09 12.33 -23.82
CA GLN A 231 -0.92 13.38 -23.92
C GLN A 231 -1.31 13.94 -22.55
N GLU A 232 -1.47 13.08 -21.55
CA GLU A 232 -1.77 13.52 -20.18
C GLU A 232 -0.67 14.39 -19.57
N VAL A 233 0.61 14.07 -19.78
CA VAL A 233 1.73 14.91 -19.33
C VAL A 233 1.75 16.22 -20.10
N GLY A 234 1.61 16.13 -21.43
CA GLY A 234 1.68 17.23 -22.38
C GLY A 234 3.05 17.91 -22.46
N GLY A 235 3.35 18.57 -23.57
CA GLY A 235 4.67 19.20 -23.82
C GLY A 235 5.69 18.19 -24.37
N GLU A 236 6.97 18.51 -24.22
CA GLU A 236 8.08 17.69 -24.75
C GLU A 236 8.33 16.44 -23.88
N ILE A 237 7.66 15.33 -24.23
CA ILE A 237 7.90 14.01 -23.65
C ILE A 237 8.19 12.98 -24.76
N GLU A 238 9.29 12.23 -24.64
CA GLU A 238 9.76 11.30 -25.66
C GLU A 238 9.95 9.89 -25.08
N PHE A 239 9.40 8.88 -25.77
CA PHE A 239 9.69 7.47 -25.49
C PHE A 239 11.07 7.09 -26.05
N VAL A 240 11.97 6.64 -25.19
CA VAL A 240 13.36 6.32 -25.57
C VAL A 240 13.81 4.98 -24.99
N ASP A 241 14.90 4.45 -25.52
CA ASP A 241 15.58 3.32 -24.91
C ASP A 241 16.29 3.71 -23.60
N MET A 242 16.71 2.70 -22.84
CA MET A 242 17.36 2.90 -21.55
C MET A 242 18.71 3.61 -21.68
N GLU A 243 19.44 3.40 -22.78
CA GLU A 243 20.77 3.99 -22.95
C GLU A 243 20.69 5.51 -23.15
N ARG A 244 19.77 5.96 -24.01
CA ARG A 244 19.47 7.39 -24.18
C ARG A 244 18.96 8.00 -22.90
N LEU A 245 18.02 7.35 -22.20
CA LEU A 245 17.50 7.85 -20.92
C LEU A 245 18.62 8.09 -19.92
N LEU A 246 19.55 7.13 -19.75
CA LEU A 246 20.67 7.25 -18.81
C LEU A 246 21.61 8.40 -19.18
N LYS A 247 21.99 8.53 -20.46
CA LYS A 247 22.98 9.53 -20.92
C LYS A 247 22.43 10.95 -20.95
N GLU A 248 21.15 11.12 -21.30
CA GLU A 248 20.55 12.44 -21.53
C GLU A 248 19.93 13.05 -20.26
N SER A 249 19.53 12.25 -19.28
CA SER A 249 18.80 12.74 -18.10
C SER A 249 19.69 13.41 -17.05
N ASP A 250 19.25 14.57 -16.55
CA ASP A 250 19.82 15.24 -15.37
C ASP A 250 19.14 14.77 -14.07
N VAL A 251 17.89 14.31 -14.17
CA VAL A 251 17.13 13.69 -13.08
C VAL A 251 16.53 12.38 -13.59
N ILE A 252 16.65 11.30 -12.83
CA ILE A 252 16.03 10.01 -13.15
C ILE A 252 15.09 9.60 -12.02
N CYS A 253 13.81 9.40 -12.33
CA CYS A 253 12.79 8.91 -11.40
C CYS A 253 12.36 7.49 -11.78
N VAL A 254 12.50 6.55 -10.84
CA VAL A 254 12.07 5.15 -11.01
C VAL A 254 10.65 4.98 -10.48
N CYS A 255 9.71 4.70 -11.39
CA CYS A 255 8.29 4.52 -11.11
C CYS A 255 7.72 3.22 -11.72
N CYS A 256 8.59 2.27 -12.11
CA CYS A 256 8.19 1.00 -12.71
C CYS A 256 7.93 -0.09 -11.67
N ALA A 257 7.20 -1.14 -12.05
CA ALA A 257 6.99 -2.29 -11.17
C ALA A 257 8.26 -3.18 -11.12
N LEU A 258 8.49 -3.83 -9.99
CA LEU A 258 9.53 -4.86 -9.84
C LEU A 258 9.05 -6.17 -10.48
N ASN A 259 9.84 -6.70 -11.40
CA ASN A 259 9.64 -7.98 -12.08
C ASN A 259 11.00 -8.47 -12.61
N ASP A 260 11.04 -9.63 -13.26
CA ASP A 260 12.28 -10.23 -13.77
C ASP A 260 13.07 -9.32 -14.74
N LYS A 261 12.40 -8.41 -15.46
CA LYS A 261 13.05 -7.48 -16.40
C LYS A 261 13.56 -6.20 -15.75
N THR A 262 13.01 -5.82 -14.59
CA THR A 262 13.39 -4.58 -13.88
C THR A 262 14.25 -4.85 -12.65
N LYS A 263 14.32 -6.11 -12.19
CA LYS A 263 15.17 -6.52 -11.09
C LYS A 263 16.63 -6.18 -11.39
N ASN A 264 17.27 -5.44 -10.47
CA ASN A 264 18.65 -4.98 -10.58
C ASN A 264 18.97 -4.25 -11.89
N MET A 265 17.98 -3.64 -12.55
CA MET A 265 18.18 -2.96 -13.82
C MET A 265 19.10 -1.73 -13.70
N PHE A 266 19.19 -1.15 -12.49
CA PHE A 266 20.17 -0.14 -12.15
C PHE A 266 21.34 -0.78 -11.41
N ASP A 267 22.25 -1.35 -12.20
CA ASP A 267 23.53 -1.87 -11.75
C ASP A 267 24.65 -0.81 -11.86
N TYR A 268 25.86 -1.18 -11.44
CA TYR A 268 27.03 -0.30 -11.53
C TYR A 268 27.26 0.23 -12.97
N ASN A 269 26.99 -0.58 -14.00
CA ASN A 269 27.18 -0.19 -15.40
C ASN A 269 26.11 0.83 -15.83
N ALA A 270 24.86 0.66 -15.40
CA ALA A 270 23.79 1.64 -15.61
C ALA A 270 24.15 2.98 -14.96
N PHE A 271 24.59 2.98 -13.69
CA PHE A 271 25.03 4.20 -13.01
C PHE A 271 26.24 4.86 -13.70
N SER A 272 27.18 4.06 -14.20
CA SER A 272 28.38 4.57 -14.90
C SER A 272 28.08 5.24 -16.25
N LYS A 273 26.90 4.99 -16.84
CA LYS A 273 26.43 5.62 -18.08
C LYS A 273 25.70 6.94 -17.85
N MET A 274 25.33 7.24 -16.61
CA MET A 274 24.61 8.46 -16.28
C MET A 274 25.53 9.69 -16.34
N LYS A 275 24.92 10.87 -16.41
CA LYS A 275 25.64 12.11 -16.12
C LYS A 275 26.22 12.06 -14.70
N LYS A 276 27.43 12.57 -14.53
CA LYS A 276 28.13 12.58 -13.24
C LYS A 276 27.31 13.26 -12.13
N ASP A 277 26.61 14.34 -12.45
CA ASP A 277 25.84 15.14 -11.50
C ASP A 277 24.35 14.80 -11.49
N VAL A 278 23.96 13.62 -12.00
CA VAL A 278 22.56 13.19 -12.05
C VAL A 278 21.93 13.11 -10.65
N VAL A 279 20.65 13.48 -10.56
CA VAL A 279 19.80 13.21 -9.39
C VAL A 279 19.02 11.93 -9.65
N PHE A 280 19.31 10.86 -8.92
CA PHE A 280 18.62 9.57 -9.07
C PHE A 280 17.65 9.33 -7.92
N VAL A 281 16.39 9.02 -8.24
CA VAL A 281 15.34 8.79 -7.24
C VAL A 281 14.60 7.48 -7.51
N ASN A 282 14.46 6.66 -6.46
CA ASN A 282 13.67 5.43 -6.50
C ASN A 282 12.59 5.43 -5.42
N THR A 283 11.32 5.45 -5.87
CA THR A 283 10.12 5.31 -5.04
C THR A 283 9.28 4.08 -5.41
N ALA A 284 9.85 3.18 -6.20
CA ALA A 284 9.18 1.98 -6.68
C ALA A 284 9.41 0.78 -5.76
N ARG A 285 10.54 0.07 -5.96
CA ARG A 285 10.99 -1.05 -5.13
C ARG A 285 12.50 -1.07 -5.04
N GLY A 286 13.03 -1.47 -3.88
CA GLY A 286 14.47 -1.56 -3.65
C GLY A 286 15.15 -2.50 -4.65
N GLY A 287 14.55 -3.67 -4.93
CA GLY A 287 15.10 -4.70 -5.82
C GLY A 287 15.22 -4.31 -7.31
N ILE A 288 14.81 -3.10 -7.69
CA ILE A 288 15.07 -2.54 -9.03
C ILE A 288 16.51 -1.99 -9.13
N VAL A 289 17.10 -1.63 -8.00
CA VAL A 289 18.48 -1.16 -7.87
C VAL A 289 19.35 -2.29 -7.33
N ASP A 290 20.45 -2.57 -8.02
CA ASP A 290 21.55 -3.32 -7.42
C ASP A 290 22.27 -2.39 -6.43
N GLN A 291 22.00 -2.59 -5.14
CA GLN A 291 22.51 -1.73 -4.08
C GLN A 291 24.03 -1.75 -3.94
N ASP A 292 24.69 -2.87 -4.22
CA ASP A 292 26.15 -2.94 -4.16
C ASP A 292 26.75 -2.13 -5.32
N GLY A 293 26.12 -2.22 -6.49
CA GLY A 293 26.44 -1.37 -7.64
C GLY A 293 26.25 0.13 -7.35
N LEU A 294 25.18 0.49 -6.65
CA LEU A 294 24.93 1.88 -6.22
C LEU A 294 25.98 2.37 -5.21
N ILE A 295 26.28 1.58 -4.17
CA ILE A 295 27.30 1.91 -3.16
C ILE A 295 28.66 2.14 -3.84
N ARG A 296 29.02 1.28 -4.79
CA ARG A 296 30.24 1.45 -5.58
C ARG A 296 30.22 2.73 -6.40
N ALA A 297 29.11 3.03 -7.10
CA ALA A 297 28.98 4.26 -7.90
C ALA A 297 29.09 5.54 -7.04
N LEU A 298 28.49 5.54 -5.84
CA LEU A 298 28.61 6.62 -4.86
C LEU A 298 30.04 6.79 -4.37
N ARG A 299 30.70 5.70 -3.99
CA ARG A 299 32.10 5.70 -3.53
C ARG A 299 33.07 6.22 -4.58
N GLU A 300 32.84 5.87 -5.85
CA GLU A 300 33.67 6.31 -6.98
C GLU A 300 33.26 7.70 -7.54
N GLY A 301 32.24 8.36 -6.96
CA GLY A 301 31.78 9.68 -7.41
C GLY A 301 31.22 9.69 -8.85
N LYS A 302 30.61 8.59 -9.28
CA LYS A 302 29.98 8.43 -10.61
C LYS A 302 28.57 9.02 -10.69
N ILE A 303 27.95 9.26 -9.54
CA ILE A 303 26.57 9.73 -9.42
C ILE A 303 26.50 10.95 -8.50
N GLY A 304 25.62 11.89 -8.83
CA GLY A 304 25.55 13.18 -8.16
C GLY A 304 24.85 13.10 -6.81
N SER A 305 23.57 12.77 -6.82
CA SER A 305 22.78 12.61 -5.58
C SER A 305 21.71 11.54 -5.74
N VAL A 306 21.33 10.94 -4.61
CA VAL A 306 20.46 9.76 -4.57
C VAL A 306 19.36 9.97 -3.53
N GLY A 307 18.12 9.69 -3.92
CA GLY A 307 16.96 9.65 -3.03
C GLY A 307 16.26 8.29 -3.12
N LEU A 308 16.19 7.56 -2.01
CA LEU A 308 15.57 6.25 -1.94
C LEU A 308 14.40 6.29 -0.96
N ASP A 309 13.19 5.96 -1.40
CA ASP A 309 12.10 5.61 -0.48
C ASP A 309 12.09 4.10 -0.18
N VAL A 310 12.85 3.32 -0.93
CA VAL A 310 12.80 1.85 -0.93
C VAL A 310 14.21 1.26 -0.99
N THR A 311 14.41 0.14 -0.31
CA THR A 311 15.73 -0.52 -0.15
C THR A 311 15.62 -2.05 -0.12
N VAL A 312 16.76 -2.73 -0.05
CA VAL A 312 16.90 -4.18 0.12
C VAL A 312 17.97 -4.43 1.20
N PRO A 313 17.65 -5.08 2.31
CA PRO A 313 16.29 -5.38 2.79
C PRO A 313 15.57 -4.10 3.26
N GLU A 314 14.27 -4.22 3.52
CA GLU A 314 13.51 -3.25 4.32
C GLU A 314 13.10 -3.90 5.65
N PRO A 315 13.47 -3.32 6.82
CA PRO A 315 14.23 -2.07 6.98
C PRO A 315 15.72 -2.21 6.58
N LEU A 316 16.30 -1.11 6.10
CA LEU A 316 17.73 -1.03 5.83
C LEU A 316 18.54 -1.17 7.15
N PRO A 317 19.61 -1.98 7.19
CA PRO A 317 20.48 -2.08 8.36
C PRO A 317 21.09 -0.72 8.75
N GLN A 318 21.17 -0.44 10.05
CA GLN A 318 21.67 0.84 10.57
C GLN A 318 23.15 1.11 10.23
N ASP A 319 23.93 0.06 9.99
CA ASP A 319 25.35 0.11 9.63
C ASP A 319 25.59 0.18 8.12
N SER A 320 24.52 0.20 7.31
CA SER A 320 24.58 0.29 5.85
C SER A 320 25.42 1.47 5.37
N GLU A 321 26.28 1.23 4.38
CA GLU A 321 27.11 2.28 3.78
C GLU A 321 26.27 3.37 3.11
N LEU A 322 25.07 3.06 2.60
CA LEU A 322 24.17 4.07 2.02
C LEU A 322 23.89 5.23 2.98
N LEU A 323 23.81 4.94 4.27
CA LEU A 323 23.56 5.95 5.31
C LEU A 323 24.80 6.82 5.59
N LYS A 324 26.00 6.44 5.11
CA LYS A 324 27.25 7.21 5.32
C LYS A 324 27.48 8.25 4.23
N PHE A 325 26.84 8.12 3.06
CA PHE A 325 27.02 9.06 1.96
C PHE A 325 26.17 10.32 2.17
N PRO A 326 26.78 11.53 2.22
CA PRO A 326 26.05 12.78 2.47
C PRO A 326 25.04 13.11 1.36
N ASN A 327 25.35 12.73 0.13
CA ASN A 327 24.52 12.90 -1.07
C ASN A 327 23.51 11.76 -1.28
N CYS A 328 23.30 10.88 -0.30
CA CYS A 328 22.29 9.83 -0.31
C CYS A 328 21.27 10.06 0.80
N ILE A 329 19.99 10.15 0.42
CA ILE A 329 18.85 10.30 1.31
C ILE A 329 18.03 9.02 1.25
N VAL A 330 17.69 8.47 2.41
CA VAL A 330 16.88 7.25 2.53
C VAL A 330 15.68 7.55 3.41
N LEU A 331 14.49 7.26 2.89
CA LEU A 331 13.22 7.31 3.60
C LEU A 331 12.71 5.88 3.86
N PRO A 332 11.94 5.65 4.94
CA PRO A 332 11.48 4.32 5.32
C PRO A 332 10.15 3.95 4.63
N HIS A 333 10.11 3.96 3.29
CA HIS A 333 8.95 3.56 2.49
C HIS A 333 7.67 4.33 2.82
N ILE A 334 7.76 5.66 2.74
CA ILE A 334 6.69 6.59 3.09
C ILE A 334 5.89 7.07 1.88
N GLY A 335 6.11 6.53 0.67
CA GLY A 335 5.47 6.97 -0.57
C GLY A 335 3.97 7.25 -0.46
N SER A 336 3.20 6.38 0.19
CA SER A 336 1.75 6.54 0.36
C SER A 336 1.33 7.05 1.75
N ALA A 337 2.25 7.53 2.58
CA ALA A 337 2.04 7.75 4.02
C ALA A 337 1.34 9.09 4.34
N THR A 338 0.16 9.31 3.78
CA THR A 338 -0.78 10.35 4.23
C THR A 338 -2.00 9.71 4.87
N LEU A 339 -2.70 10.44 5.75
CA LEU A 339 -3.88 9.94 6.43
C LEU A 339 -4.99 9.61 5.42
N GLU A 340 -5.19 10.48 4.44
CA GLU A 340 -6.17 10.37 3.38
C GLU A 340 -5.91 9.15 2.51
N THR A 341 -4.67 8.99 2.03
CA THR A 341 -4.29 7.88 1.16
C THR A 341 -4.34 6.56 1.89
N ARG A 342 -3.76 6.45 3.10
CA ARG A 342 -3.77 5.20 3.85
C ARG A 342 -5.18 4.77 4.23
N THR A 343 -6.06 5.72 4.58
CA THR A 343 -7.47 5.43 4.85
C THR A 343 -8.17 4.94 3.58
N ALA A 344 -8.00 5.61 2.43
CA ALA A 344 -8.61 5.17 1.18
C ALA A 344 -8.12 3.77 0.74
N MET A 345 -6.82 3.48 0.93
CA MET A 345 -6.25 2.16 0.65
C MET A 345 -6.86 1.08 1.55
N SER A 346 -6.98 1.32 2.86
CA SER A 346 -7.58 0.35 3.77
C SER A 346 -9.06 0.11 3.48
N GLU A 347 -9.81 1.16 3.11
CA GLU A 347 -11.21 1.01 2.70
C GLU A 347 -11.35 0.12 1.45
N ILE A 348 -10.51 0.33 0.43
CA ILE A 348 -10.47 -0.53 -0.76
C ILE A 348 -10.11 -1.97 -0.38
N ALA A 349 -9.08 -2.16 0.45
CA ALA A 349 -8.61 -3.48 0.83
C ALA A 349 -9.69 -4.27 1.60
N ILE A 350 -10.42 -3.60 2.51
CA ILE A 350 -11.59 -4.16 3.20
C ILE A 350 -12.68 -4.53 2.20
N ASN A 351 -13.04 -3.63 1.28
CA ASN A 351 -14.12 -3.91 0.34
C ASN A 351 -13.77 -5.07 -0.62
N ASN A 352 -12.53 -5.14 -1.10
CA ASN A 352 -12.02 -6.26 -1.91
C ASN A 352 -12.14 -7.59 -1.17
N VAL A 353 -11.67 -7.67 0.09
CA VAL A 353 -11.68 -8.94 0.83
C VAL A 353 -13.11 -9.37 1.18
N LEU A 354 -14.01 -8.43 1.50
CA LEU A 354 -15.40 -8.73 1.79
C LEU A 354 -16.16 -9.25 0.55
N SER A 355 -15.98 -8.63 -0.62
CA SER A 355 -16.56 -9.13 -1.87
C SER A 355 -16.01 -10.50 -2.24
N GLY A 356 -14.70 -10.69 -2.14
CA GLY A 356 -14.07 -11.99 -2.45
C GLY A 356 -14.50 -13.12 -1.52
N ILE A 357 -14.66 -12.86 -0.22
CA ILE A 357 -15.18 -13.84 0.76
C ILE A 357 -16.59 -14.30 0.39
N LYS A 358 -17.43 -13.40 -0.15
CA LYS A 358 -18.79 -13.69 -0.62
C LYS A 358 -18.86 -14.35 -2.01
N GLY A 359 -17.72 -14.48 -2.69
CA GLY A 359 -17.67 -14.95 -4.08
C GLY A 359 -18.15 -13.92 -5.11
N GLU A 360 -18.20 -12.64 -4.72
CA GLU A 360 -18.54 -11.53 -5.61
C GLU A 360 -17.29 -11.03 -6.36
N ARG A 361 -17.51 -10.32 -7.47
CA ARG A 361 -16.42 -9.65 -8.19
C ARG A 361 -15.77 -8.59 -7.29
N LEU A 362 -14.43 -8.62 -7.21
CA LEU A 362 -13.67 -7.62 -6.48
C LEU A 362 -13.86 -6.23 -7.13
N PRO A 363 -14.05 -5.16 -6.34
CA PRO A 363 -14.05 -3.79 -6.85
C PRO A 363 -12.74 -3.41 -7.58
N PHE A 364 -11.60 -3.87 -7.06
CA PHE A 364 -10.28 -3.58 -7.62
C PHE A 364 -9.41 -4.85 -7.68
N PRO A 365 -9.66 -5.75 -8.64
CA PRO A 365 -8.81 -6.91 -8.83
C PRO A 365 -7.49 -6.50 -9.52
N HIS A 366 -6.46 -7.32 -9.37
CA HIS A 366 -5.11 -7.02 -9.90
C HIS A 366 -5.00 -7.05 -11.43
N ASP A 367 -5.95 -7.68 -12.11
CA ASP A 367 -6.00 -7.95 -13.56
C ASP A 367 -7.01 -7.06 -14.31
N ALA A 368 -7.53 -6.02 -13.66
CA ALA A 368 -8.50 -5.07 -14.24
C ALA A 368 -7.93 -4.08 -15.26
#